data_AF-A0A496R0C7-F1
#
_entry.id   AF-A0A496R0C7-F1
#
_cell.length_a   1.000
_cell.length_b   1.000
_cell.length_c   1.000
_cell.angle_alpha   90.00
_cell.angle_beta   90.00
_cell.angle_gamma   90.00
#
_symmetry.space_group_name_H-M   'P 1'
#
loop_
_entity.id
_entity.type
_entity.pdbx_description
1 polymer ?
#
loop_
_entity_poly.entity_id
_entity_poly.type
_entity_poly.pdbx_seq_one_letter_code
_entity_poly.pdbx_strand_id
1 'polypeptide(L)'
;MNSKIRTVIEQKISYLVIQALEGFSDFENLETLVRDTALRVGAGILESMINADRSDCQPAFTHPDGTLMSYAGRREKTFVTVLGGITLKRAYYTDEDGRGYFPRDETLGLDRDSLSGGVKRMIGHTASILSFRESSLMIEHLAALHVGFKQVERGAEDLGEEIAQDEKSIVQDGNPCSRTMYLGVDGTGCPMRKEETEGRKGKQPDGSAKTREVKLAVIFSTDTRDKNGKPVRDEGSVTYNAAIESAATGDLDQGISEFACRVERETQVAGV
;
A
#
# COMPACT_ATOMS: atom_id res chain seq x y z
N MET A 1 24.91 2.63 23.64
CA MET A 1 23.78 1.67 23.72
C MET A 1 23.13 1.82 25.08
N ASN A 2 21.84 2.18 25.14
CA ASN A 2 21.11 2.39 26.40
C ASN A 2 21.19 1.11 27.26
N SER A 3 21.57 1.20 28.54
CA SER A 3 21.82 0.01 29.40
C SER A 3 20.61 -0.91 29.47
N LYS A 4 19.39 -0.34 29.39
CA LYS A 4 18.13 -1.08 29.32
C LYS A 4 18.00 -1.93 28.05
N ILE A 5 18.44 -1.41 26.90
CA ILE A 5 18.40 -2.14 25.63
C ILE A 5 19.34 -3.35 25.69
N ARG A 6 20.54 -3.16 26.24
CA ARG A 6 21.52 -4.24 26.42
C ARG A 6 20.99 -5.37 27.30
N THR A 7 20.42 -5.05 28.46
CA THR A 7 19.88 -6.06 29.39
C THR A 7 18.70 -6.84 28.80
N VAL A 8 17.78 -6.18 28.06
CA VAL A 8 16.65 -6.86 27.40
C VAL A 8 17.12 -7.82 26.31
N ILE A 9 18.14 -7.42 25.53
CA ILE A 9 18.74 -8.26 24.50
C ILE A 9 19.41 -9.48 25.14
N GLU A 10 20.26 -9.27 26.16
CA GLU A 10 21.00 -10.34 26.84
C GLU A 10 20.05 -11.36 27.48
N GLN A 11 18.97 -10.92 28.13
CA GLN A 11 17.97 -11.81 28.74
C GLN A 11 17.18 -12.62 27.71
N LYS A 12 16.71 -11.99 26.62
CA LYS A 12 15.93 -12.68 25.57
C LYS A 12 16.78 -13.69 24.79
N ILE A 13 18.03 -13.34 24.47
CA ILE A 13 18.97 -14.22 23.79
C ILE A 13 19.37 -15.39 24.69
N SER A 14 19.60 -15.16 25.99
CA SER A 14 19.93 -16.24 26.92
C SER A 14 18.79 -17.25 27.07
N TYR A 15 17.55 -16.76 27.17
CA TYR A 15 16.35 -17.61 27.22
C TYR A 15 16.18 -18.47 25.96
N LEU A 16 16.41 -17.88 24.79
CA LEU A 16 16.45 -18.55 23.50
C LEU A 16 17.44 -19.71 23.45
N VAL A 17 18.67 -19.46 23.88
CA VAL A 17 19.75 -20.46 23.85
C VAL A 17 19.38 -21.62 24.76
N ILE A 18 18.80 -21.36 25.93
CA ILE A 18 18.34 -22.42 26.85
C ILE A 18 17.23 -23.24 26.20
N GLN A 19 16.22 -22.61 25.60
CA GLN A 19 15.14 -23.31 24.91
C GLN A 19 15.67 -24.13 23.71
N ALA A 20 16.55 -23.54 22.89
CA ALA A 20 17.23 -24.20 21.76
C ALA A 20 18.00 -25.47 22.16
N LEU A 21 18.46 -25.55 23.40
CA LEU A 21 19.24 -26.68 23.93
C LEU A 21 18.36 -27.76 24.59
N GLU A 22 17.09 -27.49 24.90
CA GLU A 22 16.17 -28.40 25.61
C GLU A 22 15.32 -29.30 24.70
N GLY A 23 15.86 -29.71 23.54
CA GLY A 23 15.35 -30.85 22.78
C GLY A 23 14.51 -30.51 21.55
N PHE A 24 15.09 -29.79 20.59
CA PHE A 24 14.54 -29.75 19.24
C PHE A 24 14.83 -31.08 18.53
N SER A 25 13.78 -31.84 18.24
CA SER A 25 13.85 -33.07 17.43
C SER A 25 13.72 -32.81 15.93
N ASP A 26 13.43 -31.57 15.53
CA ASP A 26 13.13 -31.19 14.15
C ASP A 26 13.70 -29.81 13.78
N PHE A 27 14.24 -29.71 12.56
CA PHE A 27 14.96 -28.54 12.06
C PHE A 27 14.02 -27.35 11.77
N GLU A 28 12.81 -27.60 11.26
CA GLU A 28 11.83 -26.55 10.94
C GLU A 28 11.40 -25.80 12.22
N ASN A 29 11.20 -26.53 13.31
CA ASN A 29 10.90 -25.95 14.62
C ASN A 29 12.05 -25.08 15.16
N LEU A 30 13.30 -25.52 14.96
CA LEU A 30 14.48 -24.74 15.35
C LEU A 30 14.60 -23.46 14.53
N GLU A 31 14.42 -23.54 13.20
CA GLU A 31 14.44 -22.36 12.31
C GLU A 31 13.34 -21.36 12.70
N THR A 32 12.13 -21.85 12.96
CA THR A 32 11.00 -21.02 13.39
C THR A 32 11.30 -20.31 14.71
N LEU A 33 11.81 -21.03 15.72
CA LEU A 33 12.19 -20.43 17.01
C LEU A 33 13.23 -19.31 16.87
N VAL A 34 14.29 -19.58 16.09
CA VAL A 34 15.39 -18.64 15.86
C VAL A 34 14.87 -17.39 15.14
N ARG A 35 14.10 -17.58 14.06
CA ARG A 35 13.49 -16.49 13.29
C ARG A 35 12.57 -15.63 14.15
N ASP A 36 11.61 -16.23 14.83
CA ASP A 36 10.60 -15.51 15.62
C ASP A 36 11.26 -14.69 16.72
N THR A 37 12.32 -15.22 17.32
CA THR A 37 13.00 -14.46 18.36
C THR A 37 13.93 -13.39 17.82
N ALA A 38 14.58 -13.61 16.68
CA ALA A 38 15.33 -12.54 16.01
C ALA A 38 14.41 -11.35 15.69
N LEU A 39 13.20 -11.62 15.18
CA LEU A 39 12.17 -10.61 14.95
C LEU A 39 11.75 -9.93 16.27
N ARG A 40 11.47 -10.70 17.33
CA ARG A 40 11.07 -10.16 18.65
C ARG A 40 12.15 -9.30 19.31
N VAL A 41 13.43 -9.61 19.10
CA VAL A 41 14.55 -8.79 19.55
C VAL A 41 14.62 -7.52 18.71
N GLY A 42 14.54 -7.62 17.38
CA GLY A 42 14.50 -6.49 16.46
C GLY A 42 13.37 -5.51 16.77
N ALA A 43 12.15 -6.00 16.98
CA ALA A 43 10.99 -5.21 17.37
C ALA A 43 11.24 -4.45 18.69
N GLY A 44 11.84 -5.11 19.68
CA GLY A 44 12.19 -4.47 20.96
C GLY A 44 13.26 -3.39 20.83
N ILE A 45 14.24 -3.60 19.95
CA ILE A 45 15.26 -2.59 19.62
C ILE A 45 14.60 -1.38 18.95
N LEU A 46 13.78 -1.61 17.92
CA LEU A 46 13.07 -0.56 17.19
C LEU A 46 12.16 0.26 18.12
N GLU A 47 11.34 -0.43 18.92
CA GLU A 47 10.48 0.20 19.92
C GLU A 47 11.29 1.07 20.89
N SER A 48 12.40 0.55 21.41
CA SER A 48 13.25 1.27 22.36
C SER A 48 13.94 2.48 21.73
N MET A 49 14.42 2.34 20.49
CA MET A 49 15.05 3.45 19.75
C MET A 49 14.08 4.59 19.52
N ILE A 50 12.89 4.28 19.00
CA ILE A 50 11.86 5.30 18.72
C ILE A 50 11.38 5.92 20.04
N ASN A 51 11.10 5.13 21.08
CA ASN A 51 10.61 5.66 22.35
C ASN A 51 11.67 6.43 23.16
N ALA A 52 12.96 6.22 22.89
CA ALA A 52 14.05 6.98 23.51
C ALA A 52 14.18 8.38 22.91
N ASP A 53 13.88 8.53 21.61
CA ASP A 53 13.76 9.84 20.99
C ASP A 53 12.50 10.54 21.50
N ARG A 54 12.68 11.77 22.00
CA ARG A 54 11.62 12.66 22.49
C ARG A 54 11.62 14.02 21.79
N SER A 55 12.23 14.09 20.61
CA SER A 55 12.20 15.29 19.75
C SER A 55 10.77 15.76 19.44
N ASP A 56 9.80 14.84 19.48
CA ASP A 56 8.37 15.10 19.33
C ASP A 56 7.72 15.85 20.51
N CYS A 57 8.42 16.01 21.64
CA CYS A 57 7.95 16.77 22.80
C CYS A 57 8.42 18.23 22.76
N GLN A 58 7.51 19.12 22.39
CA GLN A 58 7.64 20.58 22.46
C GLN A 58 6.48 21.15 23.29
N PRO A 59 6.61 22.33 23.92
CA PRO A 59 5.51 22.95 24.65
C PRO A 59 4.28 23.24 23.77
N ALA A 60 4.52 23.60 22.51
CA ALA A 60 3.51 23.86 21.51
C ALA A 60 3.93 23.29 20.15
N PHE A 61 2.95 23.02 19.29
CA PHE A 61 3.15 22.52 17.94
C PHE A 61 2.23 23.26 16.97
N THR A 62 2.72 23.61 15.79
CA THR A 62 1.90 24.18 14.72
C THR A 62 1.48 23.05 13.79
N HIS A 63 0.19 22.73 13.78
CA HIS A 63 -0.41 21.74 12.89
C HIS A 63 -0.20 22.14 11.42
N PRO A 64 -0.13 21.18 10.45
CA PRO A 64 0.05 21.50 9.03
C PRO A 64 -0.98 22.48 8.43
N ASP A 65 -2.18 22.61 9.01
CA ASP A 65 -3.20 23.60 8.61
C ASP A 65 -2.98 24.99 9.24
N GLY A 66 -1.90 25.20 10.00
CA GLY A 66 -1.54 26.43 10.67
C GLY A 66 -2.06 26.55 12.11
N THR A 67 -2.88 25.62 12.59
CA THR A 67 -3.46 25.67 13.94
C THR A 67 -2.39 25.48 15.02
N LEU A 68 -2.38 26.33 16.05
CA LEU A 68 -1.49 26.17 17.21
C LEU A 68 -2.10 25.16 18.20
N MET A 69 -1.31 24.16 18.58
CA MET A 69 -1.74 23.09 19.49
C MET A 69 -0.82 23.03 20.71
N SER A 70 -1.41 22.73 21.87
CA SER A 70 -0.70 22.62 23.16
C SER A 70 -0.41 21.17 23.51
N TYR A 71 0.75 20.92 24.11
CA TYR A 71 1.12 19.58 24.55
C TYR A 71 0.21 19.08 25.68
N ALA A 72 -0.37 17.89 25.49
CA ALA A 72 -1.35 17.26 26.37
C ALA A 72 -0.88 15.88 26.89
N GLY A 73 0.43 15.65 26.94
CA GLY A 73 1.03 14.41 27.47
C GLY A 73 1.46 13.42 26.38
N ARG A 74 1.72 12.17 26.78
CA ARG A 74 2.03 11.08 25.84
C ARG A 74 0.95 10.01 25.87
N ARG A 75 0.63 9.46 24.69
CA ARG A 75 -0.30 8.33 24.53
C ARG A 75 0.42 7.15 23.91
N GLU A 76 0.00 5.96 24.30
CA GLU A 76 0.49 4.71 23.74
C GLU A 76 -0.39 4.25 22.58
N LYS A 77 0.22 3.67 21.54
CA LYS A 77 -0.48 2.95 20.47
C LYS A 77 0.43 1.85 19.95
N THR A 78 -0.16 0.69 19.70
CA THR A 78 0.54 -0.46 19.12
C THR A 78 0.41 -0.44 17.61
N PHE A 79 1.51 -0.72 16.92
CA PHE A 79 1.62 -0.79 15.48
C PHE A 79 2.19 -2.14 15.05
N VAL A 80 1.71 -2.68 13.93
CA VAL A 80 2.31 -3.85 13.30
C VAL A 80 3.40 -3.39 12.34
N THR A 81 4.62 -3.83 12.58
CA THR A 81 5.78 -3.57 11.72
C THR A 81 6.26 -4.84 11.05
N VAL A 82 7.21 -4.72 10.12
CA VAL A 82 7.86 -5.87 9.49
C VAL A 82 8.62 -6.77 10.48
N LEU A 83 8.89 -6.28 11.69
CA LEU A 83 9.53 -7.03 12.77
C LEU A 83 8.54 -7.62 13.78
N GLY A 84 7.24 -7.31 13.62
CA GLY A 84 6.19 -7.63 14.59
C GLY A 84 5.58 -6.39 15.24
N GLY A 85 4.75 -6.62 16.26
CA GLY A 85 4.08 -5.56 17.01
C GLY A 85 5.03 -4.75 17.88
N ILE A 86 4.92 -3.42 17.84
CA ILE A 86 5.63 -2.48 18.72
C ILE A 86 4.65 -1.48 19.33
N THR A 87 4.90 -1.03 20.55
CA THR A 87 4.11 0.00 21.22
C THR A 87 4.88 1.31 21.33
N LEU A 88 4.39 2.32 20.61
CA LEU A 88 4.98 3.65 20.62
C LEU A 88 4.31 4.53 21.67
N LYS A 89 5.12 5.17 22.51
CA LYS A 89 4.70 6.28 23.39
C LYS A 89 4.93 7.56 22.59
N ARG A 90 3.89 8.33 22.28
CA ARG A 90 3.94 9.47 21.34
C ARG A 90 3.40 10.73 21.98
N ALA A 91 4.01 11.88 21.72
CA ALA A 91 3.47 13.16 22.17
C ALA A 91 2.08 13.43 21.58
N TYR A 92 1.15 13.84 22.42
CA TYR A 92 -0.23 14.17 22.07
C TYR A 92 -0.44 15.66 22.23
N TYR A 93 -0.99 16.30 21.20
CA TYR A 93 -1.31 17.72 21.21
C TYR A 93 -2.82 17.90 21.02
N THR A 94 -3.36 18.95 21.64
CA THR A 94 -4.75 19.36 21.48
C THR A 94 -4.83 20.84 21.18
N ASP A 95 -5.80 21.23 20.36
CA ASP A 95 -6.23 22.63 20.27
C ASP A 95 -7.32 22.93 21.33
N GLU A 96 -7.83 24.16 21.31
CA GLU A 96 -8.89 24.64 22.21
C GLU A 96 -10.24 23.94 21.95
N ASP A 97 -10.48 23.46 20.73
CA ASP A 97 -11.69 22.75 20.32
C ASP A 97 -11.66 21.25 20.64
N GLY A 98 -10.54 20.75 21.17
CA GLY A 98 -10.36 19.35 21.57
C GLY A 98 -9.90 18.41 20.46
N ARG A 99 -9.50 18.94 19.30
CA ARG A 99 -8.92 18.15 18.20
C ARG A 99 -7.55 17.62 18.62
N GLY A 100 -7.38 16.31 18.50
CA GLY A 100 -6.13 15.64 18.84
C GLY A 100 -5.17 15.51 17.65
N TYR A 101 -3.87 15.61 17.90
CA TYR A 101 -2.83 15.39 16.89
C TYR A 101 -1.56 14.73 17.47
N PHE A 102 -0.89 13.94 16.63
CA PHE A 102 0.32 13.18 16.95
C PHE A 102 1.41 13.47 15.90
N PRO A 103 2.27 14.48 16.09
CA PRO A 103 3.26 14.89 15.07
C PRO A 103 4.19 13.76 14.62
N ARG A 104 4.50 12.86 15.56
CA ARG A 104 5.36 11.71 15.31
C ARG A 104 4.74 10.70 14.34
N ASP A 105 3.41 10.59 14.28
CA ASP A 105 2.76 9.66 13.36
C ASP A 105 3.04 10.07 11.91
N GLU A 106 2.81 11.34 11.58
CA GLU A 106 3.06 11.89 10.25
C GLU A 106 4.55 11.79 9.86
N THR A 107 5.45 12.15 10.77
CA THR A 107 6.90 12.09 10.54
C THR A 107 7.37 10.66 10.21
N LEU A 108 6.74 9.65 10.81
CA LEU A 108 7.10 8.24 10.62
C LEU A 108 6.23 7.55 9.54
N GLY A 109 5.32 8.27 8.89
CA GLY A 109 4.36 7.69 7.94
C GLY A 109 3.44 6.64 8.58
N LEU A 110 3.08 6.83 9.85
CA LEU A 110 2.16 5.97 10.59
C LEU A 110 0.75 6.51 10.48
N ASP A 111 -0.20 5.60 10.30
CA ASP A 111 -1.59 5.95 10.03
C ASP A 111 -2.54 5.33 11.06
N ARG A 112 -3.85 5.56 10.86
CA ARG A 112 -4.94 5.08 11.71
C ARG A 112 -5.00 3.57 11.75
N ASP A 113 -4.69 2.89 10.64
CA ASP A 113 -4.69 1.44 10.49
C ASP A 113 -3.70 0.70 11.39
N SER A 114 -2.78 1.43 12.01
CA SER A 114 -1.74 0.90 12.89
C SER A 114 -0.76 -0.03 12.18
N LEU A 115 -0.55 0.16 10.87
CA LEU A 115 0.40 -0.61 10.08
C LEU A 115 1.58 0.27 9.67
N SER A 116 2.79 -0.28 9.73
CA SER A 116 3.95 0.38 9.13
C SER A 116 3.85 0.36 7.60
N GLY A 117 4.49 1.32 6.92
CA GLY A 117 4.57 1.31 5.45
C GLY A 117 5.18 0.02 4.86
N GLY A 118 6.06 -0.67 5.59
CA GLY A 118 6.59 -1.97 5.17
C GLY A 118 5.51 -3.07 5.14
N VAL A 119 4.59 -3.06 6.10
CA VAL A 119 3.45 -4.00 6.14
C VAL A 119 2.42 -3.64 5.08
N LYS A 120 2.13 -2.35 4.88
CA LYS A 120 1.27 -1.87 3.79
C LYS A 120 1.77 -2.35 2.42
N ARG A 121 3.10 -2.33 2.17
CA ARG A 121 3.70 -2.90 0.95
C ARG A 121 3.47 -4.40 0.81
N MET A 122 3.57 -5.18 1.90
CA MET A 122 3.25 -6.61 1.87
C MET A 122 1.79 -6.84 1.50
N ILE A 123 0.87 -6.06 2.10
CA ILE A 123 -0.56 -6.10 1.78
C ILE A 123 -0.80 -5.79 0.30
N GLY A 124 -0.23 -4.70 -0.24
CA GLY A 124 -0.39 -4.34 -1.65
C GLY A 124 0.09 -5.44 -2.60
N HIS A 125 1.20 -6.12 -2.26
CA HIS A 125 1.70 -7.22 -3.06
C HIS A 125 0.78 -8.45 -3.02
N THR A 126 0.33 -8.87 -1.83
CA THR A 126 -0.50 -10.08 -1.72
C THR A 126 -1.94 -9.85 -2.17
N ALA A 127 -2.54 -8.73 -1.80
CA ALA A 127 -3.95 -8.42 -2.05
C ALA A 127 -4.24 -8.08 -3.52
N SER A 128 -3.21 -7.77 -4.32
CA SER A 128 -3.36 -7.60 -5.77
C SER A 128 -3.53 -8.92 -6.53
N ILE A 129 -3.19 -10.05 -5.91
CA ILE A 129 -3.17 -11.37 -6.58
C ILE A 129 -4.08 -12.38 -5.86
N LEU A 130 -4.26 -12.24 -4.55
CA LEU A 130 -4.98 -13.18 -3.69
C LEU A 130 -6.22 -12.53 -3.06
N SER A 131 -7.14 -13.35 -2.54
CA SER A 131 -8.21 -12.82 -1.67
C SER A 131 -7.63 -12.23 -0.38
N PHE A 132 -8.38 -11.36 0.31
CA PHE A 132 -7.92 -10.76 1.58
C PHE A 132 -7.65 -11.79 2.67
N ARG A 133 -8.38 -12.91 2.68
CA ARG A 133 -8.14 -14.00 3.64
C ARG A 133 -6.86 -14.75 3.31
N GLU A 134 -6.64 -15.09 2.05
CA GLU A 134 -5.40 -15.75 1.60
C GLU A 134 -4.19 -14.84 1.79
N SER A 135 -4.34 -13.54 1.54
CA SER A 135 -3.32 -12.53 1.81
C SER A 135 -2.94 -12.47 3.29
N SER A 136 -3.93 -12.47 4.19
CA SER A 136 -3.72 -12.52 5.64
C SER A 136 -2.91 -13.75 6.05
N LEU A 137 -3.27 -14.94 5.53
CA LEU A 137 -2.54 -16.18 5.77
C LEU A 137 -1.14 -16.17 5.15
N MET A 138 -0.97 -15.60 3.96
CA MET A 138 0.33 -15.50 3.29
C MET A 138 1.29 -14.61 4.09
N ILE A 139 0.81 -13.47 4.60
CA ILE A 139 1.58 -12.58 5.46
C ILE A 139 1.95 -13.29 6.77
N GLU A 140 1.03 -14.07 7.35
CA GLU A 140 1.30 -14.85 8.56
C GLU A 140 2.37 -15.92 8.34
N HIS A 141 2.23 -16.73 7.28
CA HIS A 141 3.15 -17.84 7.02
C HIS A 141 4.54 -17.37 6.57
N LEU A 142 4.61 -16.38 5.67
CA LEU A 142 5.89 -15.96 5.08
C LEU A 142 6.61 -14.90 5.91
N ALA A 143 5.88 -14.01 6.58
CA ALA A 143 6.48 -12.91 7.35
C ALA A 143 6.42 -13.12 8.88
N ALA A 144 5.74 -14.16 9.39
CA ALA A 144 5.43 -14.29 10.82
C ALA A 144 4.72 -13.06 11.41
N LEU A 145 3.84 -12.44 10.61
CA LEU A 145 3.08 -11.27 11.02
C LEU A 145 1.59 -11.59 11.04
N HIS A 146 0.97 -11.35 12.19
CA HIS A 146 -0.47 -11.44 12.30
C HIS A 146 -1.12 -10.13 11.86
N VAL A 147 -1.71 -10.13 10.66
CA VAL A 147 -2.54 -9.04 10.14
C VAL A 147 -3.91 -9.60 9.81
N GLY A 148 -4.95 -9.18 10.51
CA GLY A 148 -6.29 -9.73 10.31
C GLY A 148 -6.82 -9.41 8.91
N PHE A 149 -7.61 -10.32 8.32
CA PHE A 149 -8.14 -10.14 6.96
C PHE A 149 -8.91 -8.82 6.74
N LYS A 150 -9.59 -8.30 7.77
CA LYS A 150 -10.26 -6.97 7.72
C LYS A 150 -9.28 -5.80 7.72
N GLN A 151 -8.09 -5.96 8.30
CA GLN A 151 -7.02 -4.97 8.18
C GLN A 151 -6.37 -5.04 6.80
N VAL A 152 -6.21 -6.24 6.23
CA VAL A 152 -5.75 -6.42 4.85
C VAL A 152 -6.71 -5.77 3.86
N GLU A 153 -8.02 -6.04 4.00
CA GLU A 153 -9.08 -5.42 3.17
C GLU A 153 -8.98 -3.89 3.19
N ARG A 154 -9.05 -3.27 4.37
CA ARG A 154 -8.94 -1.81 4.50
C ARG A 154 -7.62 -1.27 3.96
N GLY A 155 -6.51 -1.92 4.31
CA GLY A 155 -5.19 -1.48 3.84
C GLY A 155 -5.04 -1.57 2.32
N ALA A 156 -5.67 -2.56 1.68
CA ALA A 156 -5.69 -2.69 0.22
C ALA A 156 -6.62 -1.66 -0.44
N GLU A 157 -7.78 -1.39 0.15
CA GLU A 157 -8.71 -0.34 -0.29
C GLU A 157 -8.08 1.05 -0.18
N ASP A 158 -7.46 1.38 0.96
CA ASP A 158 -6.75 2.63 1.20
C ASP A 158 -5.60 2.82 0.19
N LEU A 159 -4.81 1.76 -0.08
CA LEU A 159 -3.78 1.78 -1.13
C LEU A 159 -4.36 2.00 -2.52
N GLY A 160 -5.49 1.36 -2.82
CA GLY A 160 -6.18 1.54 -4.10
C GLY A 160 -6.67 2.96 -4.29
N GLU A 161 -7.17 3.61 -3.24
CA GLU A 161 -7.58 5.01 -3.25
C GLU A 161 -6.38 5.94 -3.42
N GLU A 162 -5.27 5.70 -2.72
CA GLU A 162 -4.02 6.45 -2.87
C GLU A 162 -3.52 6.38 -4.32
N ILE A 163 -3.46 5.19 -4.92
CA ILE A 163 -3.08 5.00 -6.33
C ILE A 163 -4.04 5.75 -7.26
N ALA A 164 -5.36 5.63 -7.05
CA ALA A 164 -6.34 6.31 -7.89
C ALA A 164 -6.29 7.84 -7.78
N GLN A 165 -5.83 8.38 -6.65
CA GLN A 165 -5.56 9.81 -6.46
C GLN A 165 -4.25 10.23 -7.13
N ASP A 166 -3.18 9.44 -6.95
CA ASP A 166 -1.87 9.68 -7.56
C ASP A 166 -1.94 9.66 -9.09
N GLU A 167 -2.72 8.74 -9.66
CA GLU A 167 -3.03 8.67 -11.11
C GLU A 167 -3.77 9.92 -11.65
N LYS A 168 -4.28 10.81 -10.80
CA LYS A 168 -4.87 12.09 -11.23
C LYS A 168 -3.86 13.24 -11.18
N SER A 169 -2.69 13.03 -10.60
CA SER A 169 -1.64 14.03 -10.57
C SER A 169 -1.06 14.27 -11.96
N ILE A 170 -0.65 15.50 -12.23
CA ILE A 170 -0.03 15.87 -13.51
C ILE A 170 1.43 15.40 -13.48
N VAL A 171 1.77 14.40 -14.29
CA VAL A 171 3.16 14.06 -14.56
C VAL A 171 3.74 15.14 -15.49
N GLN A 172 4.98 15.59 -15.25
CA GLN A 172 5.63 16.55 -16.12
C GLN A 172 5.82 15.97 -17.53
N ASP A 173 5.59 16.79 -18.55
CA ASP A 173 5.83 16.43 -19.95
C ASP A 173 7.25 15.86 -20.10
N GLY A 174 7.33 14.63 -20.62
CA GLY A 174 8.58 13.95 -20.92
C GLY A 174 8.90 14.02 -22.41
N ASN A 175 10.18 13.95 -22.76
CA ASN A 175 10.56 13.73 -24.15
C ASN A 175 10.09 12.32 -24.58
N PRO A 176 9.30 12.18 -25.67
CA PRO A 176 8.85 10.89 -26.14
C PRO A 176 10.05 9.97 -26.41
N CYS A 177 9.97 8.72 -25.94
CA CYS A 177 11.05 7.74 -26.12
C CYS A 177 11.20 7.27 -27.58
N SER A 178 10.20 7.54 -28.44
CA SER A 178 10.20 7.20 -29.86
C SER A 178 9.38 8.20 -30.69
N ARG A 179 9.63 8.21 -32.00
CA ARG A 179 8.82 8.97 -32.98
C ARG A 179 7.43 8.36 -33.18
N THR A 180 7.31 7.04 -33.03
CA THR A 180 6.04 6.33 -33.23
C THR A 180 5.76 5.47 -32.01
N MET A 181 4.68 5.81 -31.31
CA MET A 181 4.15 5.02 -30.20
C MET A 181 2.95 4.19 -30.69
N TYR A 182 2.77 3.02 -30.08
CA TYR A 182 1.68 2.11 -30.33
C TYR A 182 0.78 2.03 -29.10
N LEU A 183 -0.52 2.04 -29.32
CA LEU A 183 -1.53 1.89 -28.29
C LEU A 183 -2.32 0.59 -28.53
N GLY A 184 -2.26 -0.32 -27.57
CA GLY A 184 -3.17 -1.46 -27.48
C GLY A 184 -4.24 -1.19 -26.43
N VAL A 185 -5.51 -1.40 -26.77
CA VAL A 185 -6.62 -1.30 -25.82
C VAL A 185 -7.40 -2.61 -25.84
N ASP A 186 -7.63 -3.18 -24.67
CA ASP A 186 -8.51 -4.33 -24.48
C ASP A 186 -9.42 -4.11 -23.27
N GLY A 187 -10.52 -4.86 -23.21
CA GLY A 187 -11.49 -4.76 -22.12
C GLY A 187 -12.13 -6.11 -21.82
N THR A 188 -12.35 -6.38 -20.53
CA THR A 188 -13.02 -7.61 -20.10
C THR A 188 -14.07 -7.32 -19.03
N GLY A 189 -15.10 -8.16 -18.98
CA GLY A 189 -16.14 -8.06 -17.95
C GLY A 189 -15.63 -8.59 -16.62
N CYS A 190 -15.43 -7.70 -15.65
CA CYS A 190 -15.12 -8.05 -14.26
C CYS A 190 -16.42 -8.25 -13.46
N PRO A 191 -16.64 -9.41 -12.81
CA PRO A 191 -17.74 -9.60 -11.88
C PRO A 191 -17.71 -8.59 -10.75
N MET A 192 -18.84 -7.95 -10.46
CA MET A 192 -18.92 -6.88 -9.46
C MET A 192 -19.96 -7.21 -8.38
N ARG A 193 -19.83 -6.55 -7.23
CA ARG A 193 -20.90 -6.53 -6.22
C ARG A 193 -22.15 -5.86 -6.79
N LYS A 194 -23.31 -6.17 -6.21
CA LYS A 194 -24.59 -5.62 -6.69
C LYS A 194 -24.59 -4.08 -6.65
N GLU A 195 -24.17 -3.50 -5.52
CA GLU A 195 -24.02 -2.05 -5.32
C GLU A 195 -23.14 -1.38 -6.40
N GLU A 196 -22.08 -2.06 -6.81
CA GLU A 196 -21.19 -1.65 -7.91
C GLU A 196 -21.82 -1.77 -9.31
N THR A 197 -23.06 -2.23 -9.43
CA THR A 197 -23.77 -2.35 -10.73
C THR A 197 -25.12 -1.64 -10.73
N GLU A 198 -25.48 -0.97 -9.63
CA GLU A 198 -26.74 -0.25 -9.53
C GLU A 198 -26.81 0.87 -10.58
N GLY A 199 -27.98 1.00 -11.21
CA GLY A 199 -28.21 1.95 -12.30
C GLY A 199 -27.52 1.61 -13.63
N ARG A 200 -26.73 0.53 -13.71
CA ARG A 200 -26.05 0.13 -14.94
C ARG A 200 -26.86 -0.88 -15.74
N LYS A 201 -27.05 -0.59 -17.03
CA LYS A 201 -27.72 -1.49 -17.98
C LYS A 201 -26.78 -2.66 -18.30
N GLY A 202 -27.26 -3.89 -18.11
CA GLY A 202 -26.54 -5.10 -18.48
C GLY A 202 -27.19 -5.87 -19.62
N LYS A 203 -26.61 -7.04 -19.92
CA LYS A 203 -27.04 -7.94 -21.00
C LYS A 203 -28.06 -9.00 -20.55
N GLN A 204 -28.46 -9.00 -19.27
CA GLN A 204 -29.45 -9.96 -18.76
C GLN A 204 -30.84 -9.66 -19.34
N PRO A 205 -31.75 -10.64 -19.41
CA PRO A 205 -33.11 -10.44 -19.94
C PRO A 205 -33.92 -9.37 -19.19
N ASP A 206 -33.65 -9.18 -17.89
CA ASP A 206 -34.26 -8.15 -17.04
C ASP A 206 -33.54 -6.79 -17.12
N GLY A 207 -32.51 -6.68 -17.97
CA GLY A 207 -31.68 -5.49 -18.13
C GLY A 207 -30.64 -5.28 -17.04
N SER A 208 -30.52 -6.17 -16.06
CA SER A 208 -29.55 -6.05 -14.96
C SER A 208 -28.11 -6.33 -15.41
N ALA A 209 -27.15 -5.67 -14.75
CA ALA A 209 -25.72 -5.92 -14.91
C ALA A 209 -25.17 -6.81 -13.79
N LYS A 210 -24.25 -7.72 -14.13
CA LYS A 210 -23.47 -8.53 -13.17
C LYS A 210 -21.98 -8.22 -13.18
N THR A 211 -21.54 -7.49 -14.20
CA THR A 211 -20.15 -7.15 -14.44
C THR A 211 -20.03 -5.66 -14.76
N ARG A 212 -18.87 -5.09 -14.48
CA ARG A 212 -18.39 -3.85 -15.12
C ARG A 212 -17.26 -4.22 -16.07
N GLU A 213 -17.05 -3.40 -17.09
CA GLU A 213 -15.89 -3.59 -17.96
C GLU A 213 -14.67 -2.96 -17.28
N VAL A 214 -13.61 -3.75 -17.10
CA VAL A 214 -12.27 -3.23 -16.84
C VAL A 214 -11.59 -3.06 -18.19
N LYS A 215 -10.94 -1.92 -18.40
CA LYS A 215 -10.19 -1.62 -19.61
C LYS A 215 -8.72 -1.47 -19.27
N LEU A 216 -7.88 -1.95 -20.18
CA LEU A 216 -6.43 -1.84 -20.12
C LEU A 216 -5.96 -1.17 -21.40
N ALA A 217 -5.30 -0.02 -21.26
CA ALA A 217 -4.54 0.63 -22.30
C ALA A 217 -3.05 0.34 -22.07
N VAL A 218 -2.34 -0.07 -23.11
CA VAL A 218 -0.90 -0.33 -23.08
C VAL A 218 -0.24 0.50 -24.17
N ILE A 219 0.73 1.31 -23.78
CA ILE A 219 1.50 2.19 -24.66
C ILE A 219 2.94 1.67 -24.72
N PHE A 220 3.50 1.57 -25.92
CA PHE A 220 4.86 1.07 -26.14
C PHE A 220 5.48 1.55 -27.46
N SER A 221 6.80 1.49 -27.58
CA SER A 221 7.52 1.72 -28.83
C SER A 221 7.89 0.41 -29.53
N THR A 222 8.15 0.47 -30.84
CA THR A 222 8.62 -0.67 -31.64
C THR A 222 9.75 -0.29 -32.60
N ASP A 223 10.77 0.40 -32.10
CA ASP A 223 11.93 0.82 -32.89
C ASP A 223 12.85 -0.36 -33.23
N THR A 224 12.87 -1.38 -32.37
CA THR A 224 13.62 -2.63 -32.58
C THR A 224 12.91 -3.55 -33.57
N ARG A 225 13.71 -4.29 -34.35
CA ARG A 225 13.23 -5.31 -35.30
C ARG A 225 13.75 -6.69 -34.93
N ASP A 226 12.92 -7.71 -35.14
CA ASP A 226 13.35 -9.11 -35.03
C ASP A 226 14.27 -9.53 -36.20
N LYS A 227 14.74 -10.78 -36.14
CA LYS A 227 15.58 -11.40 -37.19
C LYS A 227 14.94 -11.45 -38.59
N ASN A 228 13.62 -11.27 -38.69
CA ASN A 228 12.88 -11.25 -39.93
C ASN A 228 12.54 -9.82 -40.38
N GLY A 229 13.03 -8.79 -39.67
CA GLY A 229 12.77 -7.39 -39.94
C GLY A 229 11.40 -6.89 -39.44
N LYS A 230 10.65 -7.69 -38.66
CA LYS A 230 9.36 -7.30 -38.11
C LYS A 230 9.55 -6.40 -36.89
N PRO A 231 8.81 -5.27 -36.78
CA PRO A 231 8.82 -4.46 -35.57
C PRO A 231 8.44 -5.30 -34.35
N VAL A 232 9.20 -5.17 -33.28
CA VAL A 232 8.93 -5.80 -31.98
C VAL A 232 8.90 -4.75 -30.90
N ARG A 233 8.12 -5.00 -29.85
CA ARG A 233 8.03 -4.13 -28.69
C ARG A 233 9.40 -3.95 -28.06
N ASP A 234 9.81 -2.70 -27.86
CA ASP A 234 11.09 -2.39 -27.21
C ASP A 234 11.04 -2.74 -25.72
N GLU A 235 12.09 -3.38 -25.23
CA GLU A 235 12.20 -3.73 -23.81
C GLU A 235 12.22 -2.46 -22.95
N GLY A 236 11.46 -2.45 -21.86
CA GLY A 236 11.35 -1.28 -20.97
C GLY A 236 10.51 -0.11 -21.51
N SER A 237 10.00 -0.16 -22.74
CA SER A 237 9.17 0.92 -23.32
C SER A 237 7.70 0.89 -22.90
N VAL A 238 7.31 -0.06 -22.06
CA VAL A 238 5.90 -0.37 -21.80
C VAL A 238 5.40 0.40 -20.60
N THR A 239 4.34 1.17 -20.83
CA THR A 239 3.51 1.75 -19.78
C THR A 239 2.07 1.32 -20.01
N TYR A 240 1.29 1.23 -18.93
CA TYR A 240 -0.12 0.86 -19.01
C TYR A 240 -0.97 1.74 -18.10
N ASN A 241 -2.25 1.85 -18.45
CA ASN A 241 -3.27 2.42 -17.59
C ASN A 241 -4.47 1.45 -17.57
N ALA A 242 -5.05 1.22 -16.40
CA ALA A 242 -6.21 0.37 -16.26
C ALA A 242 -7.28 1.05 -15.41
N ALA A 243 -8.54 0.93 -15.83
CA ALA A 243 -9.65 1.49 -15.09
C ALA A 243 -10.92 0.66 -15.26
N ILE A 244 -11.76 0.67 -14.22
CA ILE A 244 -13.14 0.16 -14.30
C ILE A 244 -14.05 1.36 -14.56
N GLU A 245 -13.96 1.95 -15.74
CA GLU A 245 -14.71 3.14 -16.16
C GLU A 245 -15.54 2.81 -17.40
N SER A 246 -16.65 3.52 -17.59
CA SER A 246 -17.40 3.37 -18.84
C SER A 246 -16.53 3.88 -19.99
N ALA A 247 -16.39 3.08 -21.06
CA ALA A 247 -15.99 3.63 -22.37
C ALA A 247 -17.16 3.76 -23.34
N ALA A 248 -18.39 3.53 -22.87
CA ALA A 248 -19.56 3.74 -23.71
C ALA A 248 -19.77 5.25 -23.87
N THR A 249 -19.76 5.69 -25.12
CA THR A 249 -20.25 6.99 -25.56
C THR A 249 -21.33 6.70 -26.57
N GLY A 250 -22.58 7.02 -26.23
CA GLY A 250 -23.69 6.94 -27.17
C GLY A 250 -23.54 8.01 -28.25
N ASP A 251 -24.13 7.77 -29.42
CA ASP A 251 -24.06 8.69 -30.57
C ASP A 251 -24.63 10.09 -30.27
N LEU A 252 -25.41 10.24 -29.20
CA LEU A 252 -26.05 11.48 -28.76
C LEU A 252 -25.44 12.07 -27.48
N ASP A 253 -24.42 11.43 -26.92
CA ASP A 253 -23.77 11.94 -25.70
C ASP A 253 -23.00 13.22 -26.02
N GLN A 254 -23.13 14.23 -25.16
CA GLN A 254 -22.51 15.54 -25.37
C GLN A 254 -21.00 15.55 -25.07
N GLY A 255 -20.46 14.48 -24.48
CA GLY A 255 -19.06 14.34 -24.14
C GLY A 255 -18.58 12.90 -24.34
N ILE A 256 -17.26 12.74 -24.45
CA ILE A 256 -16.66 11.41 -24.50
C ILE A 256 -16.76 10.73 -23.13
N SER A 257 -16.69 9.41 -23.13
CA SER A 257 -16.80 8.59 -21.92
C SER A 257 -15.70 8.90 -20.89
N GLU A 258 -15.94 8.60 -19.61
CA GLU A 258 -14.94 8.80 -18.54
C GLU A 258 -13.58 8.17 -18.88
N PHE A 259 -13.60 6.95 -19.43
CA PHE A 259 -12.38 6.28 -19.86
C PHE A 259 -11.70 7.00 -21.03
N ALA A 260 -12.47 7.54 -21.98
CA ALA A 260 -11.91 8.31 -23.09
C ALA A 260 -11.32 9.65 -22.63
N CYS A 261 -11.97 10.36 -21.70
CA CYS A 261 -11.42 11.56 -21.06
C CYS A 261 -10.10 11.24 -20.33
N ARG A 262 -10.03 10.11 -19.62
CA ARG A 262 -8.81 9.63 -18.98
C ARG A 262 -7.72 9.36 -20.01
N VAL A 263 -8.01 8.60 -21.06
CA VAL A 263 -7.05 8.31 -22.14
C VAL A 263 -6.57 9.60 -22.82
N GLU A 264 -7.46 10.54 -23.12
CA GLU A 264 -7.10 11.84 -23.70
C GLU A 264 -6.19 12.65 -22.78
N ARG A 265 -6.47 12.66 -21.46
CA ARG A 265 -5.57 13.26 -20.48
C ARG A 265 -4.18 12.61 -20.54
N GLU A 266 -4.09 11.29 -20.51
CA GLU A 266 -2.81 10.58 -20.56
C GLU A 266 -2.05 10.79 -21.89
N THR A 267 -2.75 10.93 -23.02
CA THR A 267 -2.11 11.17 -24.32
C THR A 267 -1.64 12.62 -24.49
N GLN A 268 -2.33 13.59 -23.89
CA GLN A 268 -1.91 15.00 -23.90
C GLN A 268 -0.73 15.26 -22.96
N VAL A 269 -0.59 14.50 -21.87
CA VAL A 269 0.58 14.54 -20.96
C VAL A 269 1.85 13.97 -21.62
N ALA A 270 1.70 13.20 -22.71
CA ALA A 270 2.81 12.65 -23.48
C ALA A 270 3.17 13.48 -24.73
N GLY A 271 2.63 14.69 -24.88
CA GLY A 271 2.74 15.43 -26.13
C GLY A 271 2.67 16.95 -26.03
N VAL A 272 3.80 17.57 -25.63
CA VAL A 272 4.36 18.80 -26.23
C VAL A 272 5.88 18.70 -26.27
#